data_AF-A0AAD8BUJ5-F1
#
_entry.id   AF-A0AAD8BUJ5-F1
#
_cell.length_a   1.000
_cell.length_b   1.000
_cell.length_c   1.000
_cell.angle_alpha   90.00
_cell.angle_beta   90.00
_cell.angle_gamma   90.00
#
_symmetry.space_group_name_H-M   'P 1'
#
loop_
_entity.id
_entity.type
_entity.pdbx_description
1 polymer ?
#
loop_
_entity_poly.entity_id
_entity_poly.type
_entity_poly.pdbx_seq_one_letter_code
_entity_poly.pdbx_strand_id
1 'polypeptide(L)'
;MQMILQGPSITSNKGKNQAALSLAQLASFKAVKTEGKRSRANTSTTNKHSKNREPPVPVYVGLTIHAQTRKKELVERMHSLGLSISYKRVLEISSELAAKACRQYQHDKVVCPMKLRHGLFTTAAVDNIDHNPSSTTSKDSFHGTAISLFQHPSEHCKGTERILSPELEVEKIS
;
A
#
# COMPACT_ATOMS: atom_id res chain seq x y z
N MET A 1 27.03 8.59 -17.65
CA MET A 1 26.97 7.44 -16.73
C MET A 1 28.13 7.34 -15.73
N GLN A 2 29.29 7.95 -15.95
CA GLN A 2 30.41 7.84 -15.00
C GLN A 2 30.15 8.54 -13.65
N MET A 3 29.54 9.74 -13.67
CA MET A 3 29.24 10.49 -12.44
C MET A 3 28.24 9.76 -11.50
N ILE A 4 27.29 9.02 -12.07
CA ILE A 4 26.31 8.21 -11.32
C ILE A 4 26.97 6.95 -10.73
N LEU A 5 27.94 6.37 -11.43
CA LEU A 5 28.57 5.11 -11.03
C LEU A 5 29.72 5.30 -10.03
N GLN A 6 30.40 6.46 -10.06
CA GLN A 6 31.65 6.68 -9.33
C GLN A 6 31.60 7.87 -8.36
N GLY A 7 30.52 8.66 -8.37
CA GLY A 7 30.40 9.85 -7.53
C GLY A 7 31.49 10.90 -7.80
N PRO A 8 31.66 11.88 -6.91
CA PRO A 8 32.57 13.01 -7.11
C PRO A 8 34.07 12.64 -7.07
N SER A 9 34.44 11.38 -6.82
CA SER A 9 35.83 10.91 -6.79
C SER A 9 36.21 10.10 -8.05
N ILE A 10 35.90 10.68 -9.22
CA ILE A 10 36.08 10.03 -10.54
C ILE A 10 37.55 9.74 -10.91
N THR A 11 38.51 10.22 -10.11
CA THR A 11 39.94 10.22 -10.47
C THR A 11 40.77 9.08 -9.88
N SER A 12 40.26 8.19 -9.02
CA SER A 12 41.17 7.30 -8.25
C SER A 12 40.85 5.80 -8.17
N ASN A 13 39.96 5.20 -8.98
CA ASN A 13 39.90 3.73 -8.97
C ASN A 13 39.41 3.09 -10.29
N LYS A 14 40.34 2.45 -11.01
CA LYS A 14 40.05 1.60 -12.19
C LYS A 14 39.62 0.17 -11.80
N GLY A 15 39.14 -0.05 -10.58
CA GLY A 15 38.54 -1.32 -10.18
C GLY A 15 37.08 -1.40 -10.67
N LYS A 16 36.79 -2.30 -11.61
CA LYS A 16 35.40 -2.63 -12.00
C LYS A 16 34.72 -3.30 -10.80
N ASN A 17 34.05 -2.52 -9.96
CA ASN A 17 33.28 -3.07 -8.84
C ASN A 17 32.06 -3.81 -9.39
N GLN A 18 32.07 -5.15 -9.28
CA GLN A 18 31.00 -6.01 -9.79
C GLN A 18 29.64 -5.64 -9.18
N ALA A 19 29.59 -5.17 -7.93
CA ALA A 19 28.35 -4.71 -7.31
C ALA A 19 27.82 -3.43 -7.97
N ALA A 20 28.72 -2.48 -8.30
CA ALA A 20 28.35 -1.26 -9.01
C ALA A 20 27.86 -1.57 -10.43
N LEU A 21 28.50 -2.52 -11.11
CA LEU A 21 28.05 -3.03 -12.41
C LEU A 21 26.68 -3.69 -12.32
N SER A 22 26.45 -4.57 -11.34
CA SER A 22 25.15 -5.22 -11.13
C SER A 22 24.04 -4.22 -10.82
N LEU A 23 24.31 -3.21 -9.99
CA LEU A 23 23.35 -2.15 -9.67
C LEU A 23 23.07 -1.25 -10.88
N ALA A 24 24.09 -0.91 -11.67
CA ALA A 24 23.92 -0.15 -12.90
C ALA A 24 23.16 -0.95 -13.96
N GLN A 25 23.46 -2.24 -14.11
CA GLN A 25 22.74 -3.14 -14.99
C GLN A 25 21.28 -3.28 -14.55
N LEU A 26 20.98 -3.37 -13.25
CA LEU A 26 19.62 -3.40 -12.73
C LEU A 26 18.87 -2.09 -13.01
N ALA A 27 19.51 -0.95 -12.78
CA ALA A 27 18.95 0.37 -13.09
C ALA A 27 18.69 0.55 -14.59
N SER A 28 19.65 0.15 -15.43
CA SER A 28 19.52 0.19 -16.90
C SER A 28 18.49 -0.81 -17.43
N PHE A 29 18.40 -2.02 -16.87
CA PHE A 29 17.41 -3.04 -17.25
C PHE A 29 15.99 -2.57 -16.93
N LYS A 30 15.80 -1.92 -15.77
CA LYS A 30 14.52 -1.27 -15.42
C LYS A 30 14.22 -0.04 -16.27
N ALA A 31 15.24 0.67 -16.78
CA ALA A 31 15.07 1.85 -17.62
C ALA A 31 14.77 1.51 -19.09
N VAL A 32 15.49 0.56 -19.70
CA VAL A 32 15.49 0.31 -21.16
C VAL A 32 14.35 -0.60 -21.62
N LYS A 33 13.84 -1.52 -20.77
CA LYS A 33 12.63 -2.30 -21.14
C LYS A 33 11.37 -1.43 -21.32
N THR A 34 11.47 -0.16 -20.94
CA THR A 34 10.47 0.90 -21.17
C THR A 34 10.68 1.70 -22.46
N GLU A 35 11.84 1.62 -23.11
CA GLU A 35 12.13 2.42 -24.33
C GLU A 35 11.75 1.72 -25.63
N GLY A 36 11.65 0.38 -25.65
CA GLY A 36 11.23 -0.37 -26.84
C GLY A 36 9.77 -0.13 -27.30
N LYS A 37 8.98 0.67 -26.57
CA LYS A 37 7.64 1.14 -26.97
C LYS A 37 7.53 2.67 -27.03
N ARG A 38 8.66 3.39 -27.09
CA ARG A 38 8.70 4.88 -27.11
C ARG A 38 8.96 5.48 -28.48
N SER A 39 8.65 4.78 -29.55
CA SER A 39 8.62 5.38 -30.88
C SER A 39 7.20 5.82 -31.20
N ARG A 40 7.00 7.14 -31.24
CA ARG A 40 5.78 7.91 -31.63
C ARG A 40 4.67 8.02 -30.58
N ALA A 41 4.79 9.03 -29.71
CA ALA A 41 3.70 10.00 -29.51
C ALA A 41 4.22 11.23 -28.76
N ASN A 42 3.82 12.40 -29.24
CA ASN A 42 4.21 13.73 -28.79
C ASN A 42 3.95 13.99 -27.30
N THR A 43 4.82 14.81 -26.72
CA THR A 43 4.52 15.86 -25.73
C THR A 43 3.34 15.60 -24.79
N SER A 44 3.61 14.99 -23.65
CA SER A 44 3.04 15.34 -22.34
C SER A 44 3.70 14.47 -21.28
N THR A 45 4.18 15.12 -20.21
CA THR A 45 4.55 14.57 -18.89
C THR A 45 4.43 13.04 -18.76
N THR A 46 5.48 12.32 -19.18
CA THR A 46 5.49 10.86 -19.17
C THR A 46 5.51 10.37 -17.72
N ASN A 47 4.34 10.06 -17.17
CA ASN A 47 4.23 9.35 -15.91
C ASN A 47 5.00 8.02 -16.04
N LYS A 48 6.08 7.86 -15.27
CA LYS A 48 6.92 6.65 -15.24
C LYS A 48 6.21 5.44 -14.61
N HIS A 49 4.92 5.56 -14.33
CA HIS A 49 4.14 4.59 -13.57
C HIS A 49 2.94 4.17 -14.41
N SER A 50 2.96 2.93 -14.89
CA SER A 50 1.74 2.32 -15.43
C SER A 50 0.83 1.93 -14.26
N LYS A 51 -0.48 2.15 -14.37
CA LYS A 51 -1.48 1.69 -13.38
C LYS A 51 -1.33 0.19 -13.04
N ASN A 52 -0.90 -0.61 -14.01
CA ASN A 52 -0.69 -2.06 -13.86
C ASN A 52 0.63 -2.43 -13.14
N ARG A 53 1.53 -1.46 -12.90
CA ARG A 53 2.83 -1.64 -12.24
C ARG A 53 3.21 -0.35 -11.49
N GLU A 54 2.37 0.03 -10.53
CA GLU A 54 2.69 1.15 -9.65
C GLU A 54 3.86 0.75 -8.74
N PRO A 55 4.89 1.60 -8.60
CA PRO A 55 6.01 1.30 -7.72
C PRO A 55 5.51 1.32 -6.26
N PRO A 56 5.81 0.29 -5.46
CA PRO A 56 5.23 0.15 -4.11
C PRO A 56 5.64 1.29 -3.18
N VAL A 57 6.84 1.83 -3.33
CA VAL A 57 7.37 2.91 -2.47
C VAL A 57 6.59 4.21 -2.65
N PRO A 58 6.44 4.80 -3.86
CA PRO A 58 5.62 6.00 -4.06
C PRO A 58 4.15 5.86 -3.67
N VAL A 59 3.57 4.66 -3.81
CA VAL A 59 2.19 4.37 -3.34
C VAL A 59 2.13 4.47 -1.82
N TYR A 60 3.02 3.75 -1.12
CA TYR A 60 3.11 3.79 0.33
C TYR A 60 3.34 5.21 0.85
N VAL A 61 4.30 5.94 0.29
CA VAL A 61 4.61 7.32 0.67
C VAL A 61 3.39 8.23 0.51
N GLY A 62 2.69 8.17 -0.63
CA GLY A 62 1.49 8.98 -0.87
C GLY A 62 0.36 8.67 0.12
N LEU A 63 0.11 7.38 0.39
CA LEU A 63 -0.91 6.94 1.35
C LEU A 63 -0.55 7.36 2.78
N THR A 64 0.68 7.16 3.23
CA THR A 64 1.14 7.51 4.58
C THR A 64 1.08 9.02 4.83
N ILE A 65 1.58 9.83 3.88
CA ILE A 65 1.52 11.30 3.98
C ILE A 65 0.07 11.77 4.08
N HIS A 66 -0.82 11.22 3.25
CA HIS A 66 -2.22 11.57 3.32
C HIS A 66 -2.87 11.14 4.63
N ALA A 67 -2.59 9.92 5.12
CA ALA A 67 -3.13 9.41 6.37
C ALA A 67 -2.74 10.27 7.59
N GLN A 68 -1.48 10.72 7.64
CA GLN A 68 -0.97 11.50 8.76
C GLN A 68 -1.37 12.97 8.70
N THR A 69 -1.35 13.59 7.52
CA THR A 69 -1.49 15.05 7.40
C THR A 69 -2.86 15.47 6.89
N ARG A 70 -3.54 14.62 6.13
CA ARG A 70 -4.74 14.94 5.35
C ARG A 70 -4.58 16.14 4.39
N LYS A 71 -3.34 16.57 4.10
CA LYS A 71 -3.03 17.74 3.27
C LYS A 71 -2.84 17.34 1.81
N LYS A 72 -3.81 17.68 0.95
CA LYS A 72 -3.74 17.46 -0.51
C LYS A 72 -2.49 18.08 -1.14
N GLU A 73 -2.19 19.34 -0.79
CA GLU A 73 -1.07 20.08 -1.39
C GLU A 73 0.29 19.42 -1.14
N LEU A 74 0.46 18.76 0.00
CA LEU A 74 1.71 18.10 0.34
C LEU A 74 1.91 16.85 -0.53
N VAL A 75 0.84 16.07 -0.74
CA VAL A 75 0.87 14.90 -1.62
C VAL A 75 1.15 15.33 -3.07
N GLU A 76 0.51 16.39 -3.56
CA GLU A 76 0.76 16.91 -4.92
C GLU A 76 2.19 17.44 -5.09
N ARG A 77 2.76 18.10 -4.08
CA ARG A 77 4.18 18.51 -4.09
C ARG A 77 5.14 17.32 -4.13
N MET A 78 4.87 16.26 -3.36
CA MET A 78 5.68 15.05 -3.40
C MET A 78 5.52 14.30 -4.73
N HIS A 79 4.35 14.37 -5.34
CA HIS A 79 4.07 13.79 -6.64
C HIS A 79 4.83 14.52 -7.75
N SER A 80 4.85 15.86 -7.75
CA SER A 80 5.58 16.64 -8.74
C SER A 80 7.10 16.40 -8.69
N LEU A 81 7.65 16.06 -7.52
CA LEU A 81 9.03 15.63 -7.34
C LEU A 81 9.29 14.16 -7.75
N GLY A 82 8.23 13.41 -8.11
CA GLY A 82 8.32 11.99 -8.46
C GLY A 82 8.52 11.04 -7.27
N LEU A 83 8.26 11.51 -6.04
CA LEU A 83 8.45 10.75 -4.81
C LEU A 83 7.17 10.04 -4.33
N SER A 84 6.00 10.49 -4.77
CA SER A 84 4.71 9.86 -4.46
C SER A 84 3.80 9.71 -5.68
N ILE A 85 2.73 8.93 -5.51
CA ILE A 85 1.59 8.95 -6.44
C ILE A 85 0.79 10.25 -6.31
N SER A 86 -0.05 10.54 -7.32
CA SER A 86 -0.93 11.71 -7.32
C SER A 86 -1.98 11.63 -6.21
N TYR A 87 -2.48 12.78 -5.76
CA TYR A 87 -3.52 12.81 -4.73
C TYR A 87 -4.81 12.14 -5.22
N LYS A 88 -5.14 12.30 -6.49
CA LYS A 88 -6.28 11.60 -7.11
C LYS A 88 -6.14 10.09 -6.96
N ARG A 89 -4.95 9.53 -7.20
CA ARG A 89 -4.71 8.10 -7.07
C ARG A 89 -4.78 7.62 -5.62
N VAL A 90 -4.30 8.41 -4.66
CA VAL A 90 -4.47 8.15 -3.22
C VAL A 90 -5.96 7.99 -2.86
N LEU A 91 -6.80 8.91 -3.34
CA LEU A 91 -8.24 8.83 -3.11
C LEU A 91 -8.88 7.61 -3.79
N GLU A 92 -8.52 7.32 -5.04
CA GLU A 92 -9.02 6.13 -5.75
C GLU A 92 -8.72 4.85 -4.95
N ILE A 93 -7.48 4.66 -4.48
CA ILE A 93 -7.10 3.48 -3.69
C ILE A 93 -7.90 3.42 -2.38
N SER A 94 -8.06 4.57 -1.70
CA SER A 94 -8.83 4.66 -0.46
C SER A 94 -10.31 4.31 -0.66
N SER A 95 -10.92 4.85 -1.72
CA SER A 95 -12.30 4.56 -2.09
C SER A 95 -12.51 3.12 -2.53
N GLU A 96 -11.59 2.55 -3.33
CA GLU A 96 -11.62 1.13 -3.72
C GLU A 96 -11.55 0.22 -2.48
N LEU A 97 -10.69 0.55 -1.51
CA LEU A 97 -10.56 -0.20 -0.25
C LEU A 97 -11.83 -0.09 0.60
N ALA A 98 -12.38 1.13 0.73
CA ALA A 98 -13.63 1.36 1.46
C ALA A 98 -14.81 0.60 0.83
N ALA A 99 -14.93 0.64 -0.51
CA ALA A 99 -15.97 -0.08 -1.23
C ALA A 99 -15.85 -1.60 -1.04
N LYS A 100 -14.62 -2.15 -1.06
CA LYS A 100 -14.37 -3.57 -0.74
C LYS A 100 -14.80 -3.90 0.69
N ALA A 101 -14.47 -3.05 1.67
CA ALA A 101 -14.88 -3.26 3.06
C ALA A 101 -16.42 -3.26 3.21
N CYS A 102 -17.12 -2.33 2.56
CA CYS A 102 -18.59 -2.28 2.57
C CYS A 102 -19.22 -3.53 1.95
N ARG A 103 -18.69 -4.00 0.81
CA ARG A 103 -19.15 -5.24 0.18
C ARG A 103 -18.92 -6.45 1.08
N GLN A 104 -17.76 -6.53 1.72
CA GLN A 104 -17.46 -7.60 2.67
C GLN A 104 -18.45 -7.59 3.85
N TYR A 105 -18.75 -6.42 4.39
CA TYR A 105 -19.74 -6.27 5.45
C TYR A 105 -21.15 -6.69 5.00
N GLN A 106 -21.55 -6.37 3.77
CA GLN A 106 -22.84 -6.81 3.24
C GLN A 106 -22.97 -8.33 3.16
N HIS A 107 -21.87 -9.03 2.86
CA HIS A 107 -21.81 -10.49 2.83
C HIS A 107 -21.77 -11.09 4.24
N ASP A 108 -20.82 -10.65 5.07
CA ASP A 108 -20.55 -11.29 6.37
C ASP A 108 -21.47 -10.80 7.50
N LYS A 109 -22.16 -9.66 7.29
CA LYS A 109 -22.96 -8.94 8.31
C LYS A 109 -22.20 -8.52 9.57
N VAL A 110 -20.87 -8.66 9.56
CA VAL A 110 -19.97 -8.29 10.65
C VAL A 110 -18.73 -7.60 10.09
N VAL A 111 -18.23 -6.62 10.83
CA VAL A 111 -16.93 -6.01 10.55
C VAL A 111 -15.89 -6.77 11.33
N CYS A 112 -15.00 -7.46 10.62
CA CYS A 112 -13.85 -8.12 11.23
C CYS A 112 -12.65 -8.09 10.28
N PRO A 113 -11.42 -8.24 10.77
CA PRO A 113 -10.21 -8.16 9.93
C PRO A 113 -10.27 -9.09 8.70
N MET A 114 -9.85 -8.59 7.54
CA MET A 114 -9.85 -9.35 6.28
C MET A 114 -8.99 -10.63 6.32
N LYS A 115 -8.02 -10.69 7.23
CA LYS A 115 -7.16 -11.87 7.41
C LYS A 115 -7.84 -13.04 8.12
N LEU A 116 -9.00 -12.81 8.75
CA LEU A 116 -9.77 -13.89 9.35
C LEU A 116 -10.35 -14.80 8.27
N ARG A 117 -10.49 -16.08 8.59
CA ARG A 117 -11.06 -17.10 7.70
C ARG A 117 -12.39 -17.63 8.25
N HIS A 118 -13.30 -18.01 7.36
CA HIS A 118 -14.54 -18.69 7.74
C HIS A 118 -14.29 -20.16 8.10
N GLY A 119 -15.16 -20.74 8.92
CA GLY A 119 -15.15 -22.17 9.23
C GLY A 119 -14.03 -22.63 10.18
N LEU A 120 -13.35 -21.69 10.84
CA LEU A 120 -12.33 -22.01 11.84
C LEU A 120 -12.86 -21.82 13.26
N PHE A 121 -12.52 -22.78 14.13
CA PHE A 121 -12.66 -22.59 15.56
C PHE A 121 -11.85 -21.36 15.99
N THR A 122 -12.53 -20.42 16.65
CA THR A 122 -11.96 -19.11 17.00
C THR A 122 -12.18 -18.85 18.48
N THR A 123 -11.11 -18.58 19.21
CA THR A 123 -11.15 -18.13 20.60
C THR A 123 -10.99 -16.61 20.64
N ALA A 124 -11.78 -15.93 21.47
CA ALA A 124 -11.67 -14.49 21.68
C ALA A 124 -11.23 -14.18 23.11
N ALA A 125 -10.29 -13.27 23.28
CA ALA A 125 -10.03 -12.59 24.54
C ALA A 125 -10.64 -11.19 24.45
N VAL A 126 -11.54 -10.87 25.37
CA VAL A 126 -12.25 -9.59 25.44
C VAL A 126 -11.85 -8.91 26.73
N ASP A 127 -11.26 -7.72 26.62
CA ASP A 127 -10.76 -6.97 27.76
C ASP A 127 -11.27 -5.53 27.73
N ASN A 128 -11.55 -4.97 28.90
CA ASN A 128 -11.95 -3.57 29.01
C ASN A 128 -10.70 -2.71 29.13
N ILE A 129 -10.57 -1.74 28.24
CA ILE A 129 -9.57 -0.68 28.35
C ILE A 129 -10.26 0.51 28.97
N ASP A 130 -10.26 0.58 30.30
CA ASP A 130 -10.68 1.74 31.08
C ASP A 130 -9.46 2.50 31.59
N HIS A 131 -9.12 3.60 30.89
CA HIS A 131 -8.16 4.55 31.43
C HIS A 131 -8.91 5.62 32.22
N ASN A 132 -8.82 5.55 33.55
CA ASN A 132 -9.31 6.59 34.45
C ASN A 132 -8.13 7.42 35.00
N PRO A 133 -7.74 8.51 34.32
CA PRO A 133 -6.69 9.37 34.82
C PRO A 133 -7.26 10.20 35.99
N SER A 134 -6.87 9.87 37.21
CA SER A 134 -7.14 10.67 38.41
C SER A 134 -6.25 11.93 38.48
N SER A 135 -6.19 12.68 37.37
CA SER A 135 -5.40 13.93 37.26
C SER A 135 -6.30 15.11 36.91
N THR A 136 -6.03 16.27 37.51
CA THR A 136 -6.77 17.53 37.35
C THR A 136 -6.58 18.20 35.99
N THR A 137 -5.82 17.58 35.08
CA THR A 137 -5.55 18.05 33.71
C THR A 137 -6.00 17.05 32.63
N SER A 138 -6.66 15.96 33.03
CA SER A 138 -7.07 14.89 32.12
C SER A 138 -8.18 15.35 31.20
N LYS A 139 -7.92 15.44 29.90
CA LYS A 139 -8.94 15.85 28.93
C LYS A 139 -9.74 14.70 28.33
N ASP A 140 -9.30 13.45 28.46
CA ASP A 140 -10.00 12.31 27.84
C ASP A 140 -9.86 11.05 28.70
N SER A 141 -10.96 10.55 29.26
CA SER A 141 -11.05 9.15 29.71
C SER A 141 -11.32 8.28 28.48
N PHE A 142 -10.47 7.27 28.26
CA PHE A 142 -10.70 6.30 27.19
C PHE A 142 -11.42 5.10 27.78
N HIS A 143 -12.63 4.85 27.29
CA HIS A 143 -13.36 3.62 27.54
C HIS A 143 -13.50 2.87 26.22
N GLY A 144 -12.76 1.77 26.10
CA GLY A 144 -12.81 0.90 24.92
C GLY A 144 -12.87 -0.56 25.32
N THR A 145 -13.26 -1.41 24.38
CA THR A 145 -13.17 -2.87 24.52
C THR A 145 -12.12 -3.36 23.54
N ALA A 146 -11.06 -3.98 24.05
CA ALA A 146 -10.11 -4.72 23.23
C ALA A 146 -10.63 -6.12 22.98
N ILE A 147 -10.57 -6.55 21.73
CA ILE A 147 -10.93 -7.91 21.32
C ILE A 147 -9.73 -8.49 20.56
N SER A 148 -9.15 -9.57 21.10
CA SER A 148 -8.13 -10.37 20.43
C SER A 148 -8.74 -11.68 19.94
N LEU A 149 -8.54 -12.01 18.66
CA LEU A 149 -9.10 -13.20 18.02
C LEU A 149 -7.99 -14.18 17.64
N PHE A 150 -8.12 -15.44 18.06
CA PHE A 150 -7.18 -16.53 17.77
C PHE A 150 -7.92 -17.60 16.97
N GLN A 151 -7.52 -17.82 15.73
CA GLN A 151 -8.09 -18.88 14.89
C GLN A 151 -7.20 -20.12 14.93
N HIS A 152 -7.80 -21.30 15.04
CA HIS A 152 -7.10 -22.58 15.18
C HIS A 152 -7.29 -23.44 13.92
N PRO A 153 -6.50 -23.23 12.85
CA PRO A 153 -6.51 -24.09 11.68
C PRO A 153 -5.87 -25.45 11.98
N SER A 154 -6.37 -26.48 11.32
CA SER A 154 -5.78 -27.84 11.35
C SER A 154 -5.42 -28.29 9.93
N GLU A 155 -4.72 -29.43 9.81
CA GLU A 155 -4.39 -30.00 8.49
C GLU A 155 -5.65 -30.32 7.67
N HIS A 156 -6.71 -30.77 8.33
CA HIS A 156 -7.99 -31.12 7.71
C HIS A 156 -8.94 -29.93 7.51
N CYS A 157 -8.74 -28.82 8.25
CA CYS A 157 -9.56 -27.62 8.12
C CYS A 157 -8.71 -26.34 8.26
N LYS A 158 -8.35 -25.74 7.11
CA LYS A 158 -7.60 -24.47 7.05
C LYS A 158 -8.50 -23.23 7.00
N GLY A 159 -9.81 -23.43 6.97
CA GLY A 159 -10.81 -22.39 6.75
C GLY A 159 -10.80 -21.83 5.33
N THR A 160 -11.83 -21.03 5.04
CA THR A 160 -12.02 -20.38 3.74
C THR A 160 -11.64 -18.92 3.82
N GLU A 161 -10.94 -18.41 2.81
CA GLU A 161 -10.61 -17.00 2.74
C GLU A 161 -11.84 -16.14 2.48
N ARG A 162 -11.86 -14.95 3.07
CA ARG A 162 -12.95 -13.97 2.94
C ARG A 162 -12.93 -13.21 1.62
N ILE A 163 -12.42 -13.80 0.54
CA ILE A 163 -12.31 -13.10 -0.74
C ILE A 163 -13.65 -13.17 -1.46
N LEU A 164 -14.27 -12.00 -1.66
CA LEU A 164 -15.35 -11.87 -2.64
C LEU A 164 -14.77 -12.03 -4.04
N SER A 165 -15.22 -13.05 -4.78
CA SER A 165 -14.88 -13.22 -6.20
C SER A 165 -15.45 -12.04 -7.01
N PRO A 166 -14.73 -11.54 -8.02
CA PRO A 166 -15.19 -10.43 -8.87
C PRO A 166 -16.40 -10.78 -9.77
N GLU A 167 -16.82 -12.05 -9.81
CA GLU A 167 -17.82 -12.57 -10.76
C GLU A 167 -19.28 -12.23 -10.39
N LEU A 168 -19.54 -11.67 -9.20
CA LEU A 168 -20.89 -11.24 -8.79
C LEU A 168 -21.30 -9.86 -9.35
N GLU A 169 -20.47 -9.22 -10.18
CA GLU A 169 -20.78 -7.91 -10.80
C GLU A 169 -21.69 -7.99 -12.04
N VAL A 170 -22.02 -9.19 -12.56
CA VAL A 170 -22.76 -9.31 -13.84
C VAL A 170 -24.27 -9.53 -13.69
N GLU A 171 -24.78 -9.95 -12.53
CA GLU A 171 -26.17 -10.44 -12.43
C GLU A 171 -27.21 -9.47 -11.86
N LYS A 172 -26.91 -8.16 -11.77
CA LYS A 172 -27.90 -7.16 -11.30
C LYS A 172 -28.00 -5.93 -12.19
N ILE A 173 -28.15 -6.14 -13.49
CA ILE A 173 -28.80 -5.17 -14.39
C ILE A 173 -29.65 -5.95 -15.40
N SER A 174 -30.88 -6.28 -15.01
CA SER A 174 -31.99 -6.63 -15.91
C SER A 174 -33.28 -6.26 -15.20
#